data_AF-A0A962LYW3-F1
#
_entry.id   AF-A0A962LYW3-F1
#
_cell.length_a   1.000
_cell.length_b   1.000
_cell.length_c   1.000
_cell.angle_alpha   90.00
_cell.angle_beta   90.00
_cell.angle_gamma   90.00
#
_symmetry.space_group_name_H-M   'P 1'
#
loop_
_entity.id
_entity.type
_entity.pdbx_description
1 polymer ?
#
loop_
_entity_poly.entity_id
_entity_poly.type
_entity_poly.pdbx_seq_one_letter_code
_entity_poly.pdbx_strand_id
1 'polypeptide(L)'
;MAKREFDVIVWGASGFTGHLVAEYLARSHGAGQDLRWAIAGRSRDKLEQVRDECLPRSKRKALPIVIADSGDPQGLAEMVARTRVV
;
A
#
# COMPACT_ATOMS: atom_id res chain seq x y z
N MET A 1 18.10 -12.59 8.12
CA MET A 1 17.43 -11.27 7.96
C MET A 1 16.01 -11.41 8.49
N ALA A 2 15.56 -10.50 9.35
CA ALA A 2 14.17 -10.51 9.82
C ALA A 2 13.21 -10.34 8.64
N LYS A 3 12.13 -11.12 8.60
CA LYS A 3 11.11 -11.05 7.56
C LYS A 3 10.40 -9.70 7.66
N ARG A 4 10.60 -8.82 6.66
CA ARG A 4 9.87 -7.53 6.55
C ARG A 4 8.36 -7.80 6.51
N GLU A 5 7.57 -6.89 7.06
CA GLU A 5 6.09 -6.99 7.13
C GLU A 5 5.51 -7.10 5.72
N PHE A 6 5.99 -6.25 4.82
CA PHE A 6 5.61 -6.19 3.42
C PHE A 6 6.76 -6.61 2.50
N ASP A 7 6.38 -7.16 1.36
CA ASP A 7 7.27 -7.36 0.21
C ASP A 7 7.31 -6.08 -0.64
N VAL A 8 6.16 -5.40 -0.82
CA VAL A 8 6.03 -4.16 -1.61
C VAL A 8 5.11 -3.16 -0.90
N ILE A 9 5.47 -1.88 -0.90
CA ILE A 9 4.54 -0.79 -0.52
C ILE A 9 4.42 0.16 -1.71
N VAL A 10 3.21 0.36 -2.23
CA VAL A 10 2.97 1.37 -3.27
C VAL A 10 2.80 2.73 -2.60
N TRP A 11 3.87 3.51 -2.50
CA TRP A 11 3.80 4.88 -1.97
C TRP A 11 3.34 5.87 -3.06
N GLY A 12 2.46 6.80 -2.69
CA GLY A 12 1.77 7.66 -3.67
C GLY A 12 0.59 6.96 -4.35
N ALA A 13 -0.01 5.95 -3.70
CA ALA A 13 -1.06 5.12 -4.28
C ALA A 13 -2.34 5.90 -4.67
N SER A 14 -2.59 7.06 -4.06
CA SER A 14 -3.70 7.93 -4.43
C SER A 14 -3.39 8.88 -5.60
N GLY A 15 -2.15 8.86 -6.13
CA GLY A 15 -1.79 9.58 -7.35
C GLY A 15 -2.17 8.78 -8.59
N PHE A 16 -2.07 9.40 -9.78
CA PHE A 16 -2.50 8.78 -11.03
C PHE A 16 -1.80 7.43 -11.31
N THR A 17 -0.46 7.43 -11.36
CA THR A 17 0.31 6.20 -11.64
C THR A 17 0.22 5.20 -10.48
N GLY A 18 0.27 5.68 -9.24
CA GLY A 18 0.17 4.82 -8.05
C GLY A 18 -1.16 4.07 -7.98
N HIS A 19 -2.26 4.71 -8.40
CA HIS A 19 -3.56 4.08 -8.48
C HIS A 19 -3.57 2.93 -9.49
N LEU A 20 -3.04 3.15 -10.70
CA LEU A 20 -2.94 2.11 -11.74
C LEU A 20 -2.09 0.91 -11.29
N VAL A 21 -1.01 1.18 -10.55
CA VAL A 21 -0.17 0.11 -9.97
C VAL A 21 -0.94 -0.65 -8.89
N ALA A 22 -1.65 0.04 -8.00
CA ALA A 22 -2.47 -0.60 -6.98
C ALA A 22 -3.57 -1.48 -7.60
N GLU A 23 -4.23 -0.98 -8.64
CA GLU A 23 -5.25 -1.72 -9.39
C GLU A 23 -4.65 -2.96 -10.08
N TYR A 24 -3.48 -2.82 -10.69
CA TYR A 24 -2.75 -3.94 -11.28
C TYR A 24 -2.43 -5.02 -10.23
N LEU A 25 -1.82 -4.65 -9.10
CA LEU A 25 -1.50 -5.60 -8.04
C LEU A 25 -2.73 -6.26 -7.44
N ALA A 26 -3.82 -5.51 -7.25
CA ALA A 26 -5.09 -6.06 -6.77
C ALA A 26 -5.68 -7.10 -7.75
N ARG A 27 -5.59 -6.86 -9.07
CA ARG A 27 -6.05 -7.83 -10.08
C ARG A 27 -5.13 -9.05 -10.18
N SER A 28 -3.82 -8.85 -10.15
CA SER A 28 -2.84 -9.93 -10.38
C SER A 28 -2.56 -10.79 -9.16
N HIS A 29 -2.58 -10.20 -7.96
CA HIS A 29 -2.20 -10.88 -6.70
C HIS A 29 -3.29 -10.81 -5.62
N GLY A 30 -4.37 -10.05 -5.84
CA GLY A 30 -5.37 -9.82 -4.80
C GLY A 30 -4.80 -9.08 -3.59
N ALA A 31 -5.42 -9.32 -2.44
CA ALA A 31 -4.95 -8.81 -1.15
C ALA A 31 -4.87 -9.95 -0.12
N GLY A 32 -3.77 -9.98 0.63
CA GLY A 32 -3.52 -10.98 1.67
C GLY A 32 -3.28 -12.41 1.15
N GLN A 33 -2.76 -12.56 -0.07
CA GLN A 33 -2.39 -13.84 -0.67
C GLN A 33 -0.85 -14.01 -0.67
N ASP A 34 -0.28 -14.44 -1.79
CA ASP A 34 1.15 -14.73 -1.94
C ASP A 34 2.03 -13.48 -1.84
N LEU A 35 1.51 -12.33 -2.29
CA LEU A 35 2.18 -11.03 -2.18
C LEU A 35 1.67 -10.28 -0.95
N ARG A 36 2.57 -9.97 -0.01
CA ARG A 36 2.26 -9.11 1.14
C ARG A 36 2.54 -7.68 0.76
N TRP A 37 1.53 -6.94 0.34
CA TRP A 37 1.70 -5.55 -0.09
C TRP A 37 0.75 -4.61 0.63
N ALA A 38 1.08 -3.33 0.60
CA ALA A 38 0.26 -2.25 1.14
C ALA A 38 0.25 -1.05 0.20
N ILE A 39 -0.76 -0.19 0.36
CA ILE A 39 -0.79 1.14 -0.27
C ILE A 39 -0.42 2.20 0.76
N ALA A 40 0.32 3.22 0.33
CA ALA A 40 0.79 4.27 1.21
C ALA A 40 0.69 5.67 0.62
N GLY A 41 0.61 6.65 1.51
CA GLY A 41 0.51 8.07 1.17
C GLY A 41 0.07 8.90 2.38
N ARG A 42 -0.26 10.17 2.12
CA ARG A 42 -0.55 11.17 3.18
C ARG A 42 -1.99 11.17 3.67
N SER A 43 -2.94 10.89 2.77
CA SER A 43 -4.37 10.99 3.06
C SER A 43 -4.98 9.62 3.19
N ARG A 44 -5.39 9.26 4.41
CA ARG A 44 -6.09 8.00 4.69
C ARG A 44 -7.33 7.84 3.81
N ASP A 45 -8.19 8.84 3.77
CA ASP A 45 -9.46 8.78 3.05
C ASP A 45 -9.26 8.52 1.55
N LYS A 46 -8.27 9.15 0.92
CA LYS A 46 -7.95 8.90 -0.49
C LYS A 46 -7.40 7.49 -0.73
N LEU A 47 -6.59 6.96 0.20
CA LEU A 47 -6.10 5.59 0.12
C LEU A 47 -7.23 4.58 0.33
N GLU A 48 -8.19 4.88 1.20
CA GLU A 48 -9.39 4.07 1.38
C GLU A 48 -10.24 4.04 0.10
N GLN A 49 -10.40 5.17 -0.58
CA GLN A 49 -11.05 5.22 -1.90
C GLN A 49 -10.34 4.31 -2.92
N VAL A 50 -9.02 4.44 -3.06
CA VAL A 50 -8.23 3.58 -3.98
C VAL A 50 -8.44 2.10 -3.66
N ARG A 51 -8.36 1.72 -2.37
CA ARG A 51 -8.58 0.33 -1.94
C ARG A 51 -9.98 -0.15 -2.25
N ASP A 52 -10.97 0.72 -2.08
CA ASP A 52 -12.38 0.40 -2.27
C ASP A 52 -12.74 0.22 -3.74
N GLU A 53 -12.07 0.96 -4.62
CA GLU A 53 -12.14 0.85 -6.08
C GLU A 53 -11.40 -0.39 -6.60
N CYS A 54 -10.24 -0.71 -6.03
CA CYS A 54 -9.42 -1.85 -6.47
C CYS A 54 -9.92 -3.21 -5.96
N LEU A 55 -10.67 -3.26 -4.85
CA LEU A 55 -11.02 -4.52 -4.18
C LEU A 55 -12.50 -4.60 -3.77
N PRO A 56 -13.11 -5.80 -3.87
CA PRO A 56 -14.44 -6.04 -3.34
C PRO A 56 -14.45 -5.90 -1.81
N ARG A 57 -15.62 -5.54 -1.25
CA ARG A 57 -15.78 -5.25 0.19
C ARG A 57 -15.25 -6.34 1.11
N SER A 58 -15.38 -7.61 0.72
CA SER A 58 -14.89 -8.78 1.47
C SER A 58 -13.37 -8.87 1.59
N LYS A 59 -12.61 -8.20 0.71
CA LYS A 59 -11.14 -8.25 0.65
C LYS A 59 -10.45 -6.95 1.06
N ARG A 60 -11.17 -5.84 1.20
CA ARG A 60 -10.60 -4.53 1.57
C ARG A 60 -9.78 -4.57 2.86
N LYS A 61 -10.23 -5.29 3.90
CA LYS A 61 -9.46 -5.41 5.16
C LYS A 61 -8.12 -6.13 5.01
N ALA A 62 -7.93 -6.90 3.94
CA ALA A 62 -6.70 -7.63 3.67
C ALA A 62 -5.63 -6.76 2.97
N LEU A 63 -5.96 -5.55 2.52
CA LEU A 63 -4.99 -4.59 1.97
C LEU A 63 -4.71 -3.49 3.01
N PRO A 64 -3.54 -3.53 3.68
CA PRO A 64 -3.16 -2.54 4.66
C PRO A 64 -2.92 -1.16 4.03
N ILE A 65 -3.19 -0.13 4.83
CA ILE A 65 -2.95 1.27 4.49
C ILE A 65 -1.88 1.81 5.43
N VAL A 66 -0.79 2.32 4.87
CA VAL A 66 0.29 2.95 5.62
C VAL A 66 0.26 4.46 5.37
N ILE A 67 0.19 5.25 6.44
CA ILE A 67 0.27 6.70 6.34
C ILE A 67 1.73 7.11 6.45
N ALA A 68 2.22 7.85 5.46
CA ALA A 68 3.57 8.39 5.44
C ALA A 68 3.60 9.71 4.66
N ASP A 69 4.16 10.75 5.27
CA ASP A 69 4.32 12.07 4.66
C ASP A 69 5.74 12.26 4.11
N SER A 70 5.85 12.78 2.89
CA SER A 70 7.12 13.18 2.28
C SER A 70 7.86 14.26 3.08
N GLY A 71 7.12 15.07 3.85
CA GLY A 71 7.69 16.09 4.72
C GLY A 71 8.16 15.56 6.07
N ASP A 72 7.95 14.27 6.37
CA ASP A 72 8.36 13.61 7.61
C ASP A 72 9.39 12.50 7.32
N PRO A 73 10.70 12.81 7.38
CA PRO A 73 11.75 11.84 7.15
C PRO A 73 11.70 10.64 8.10
N GLN A 74 11.25 10.82 9.34
CA GLN A 74 11.14 9.73 10.31
C GLN A 74 10.00 8.78 9.90
N GLY A 75 8.82 9.32 9.58
CA GLY A 75 7.68 8.54 9.09
C GLY A 75 8.01 7.77 7.81
N LEU A 76 8.79 8.36 6.89
CA LEU A 76 9.30 7.66 5.70
C LEU A 76 10.25 6.51 6.08
N ALA A 77 11.20 6.74 6.99
CA ALA A 77 12.14 5.72 7.44
C ALA A 77 11.41 4.53 8.10
N GLU A 78 10.39 4.81 8.92
CA GLU A 78 9.54 3.80 9.54
C GLU A 78 8.75 2.98 8.51
N MET A 79 8.19 3.63 7.48
CA MET A 79 7.51 2.94 6.38
C MET A 79 8.48 2.03 5.59
N VAL A 80 9.63 2.57 5.18
CA VAL A 80 10.64 1.84 4.39
C VAL A 80 11.18 0.64 5.18
N ALA A 81 11.38 0.77 6.50
CA ALA A 81 11.83 -0.32 7.35
C ALA A 81 10.85 -1.51 7.42
N ARG A 82 9.59 -1.32 7.02
CA ARG A 82 8.56 -2.38 7.04
C ARG A 82 8.48 -3.15 5.72
N THR A 83 9.13 -2.69 4.65
CA THR A 83 9.05 -3.31 3.32
C THR A 83 10.41 -3.72 2.77
N ARG A 84 10.40 -4.51 1.69
CA ARG A 84 11.60 -4.83 0.90
C ARG A 84 11.78 -3.85 -0.26
N VAL A 85 10.68 -3.38 -0.83
CA VAL A 85 10.62 -2.44 -1.96
C VAL A 85 9.50 -1.42 -1.72
N VAL A 86 9.75 -0.18 -2.13
CA VAL A 86 8.75 0.90 -2.25
C VAL A 86 8.58 1.21 -3.73
#